data_AF-A0A6L6C6J7-F1
#
_entry.id   AF-A0A6L6C6J7-F1
#
_cell.length_a   1.000
_cell.length_b   1.000
_cell.length_c   1.000
_cell.angle_alpha   90.00
_cell.angle_beta   90.00
_cell.angle_gamma   90.00
#
_symmetry.space_group_name_H-M   'P 1'
#
loop_
_entity.id
_entity.type
_entity.pdbx_description
1 polymer ?
#
loop_
_entity_poly.entity_id
_entity_poly.type
_entity_poly.pdbx_seq_one_letter_code
_entity_poly.pdbx_strand_id
1 'polypeptide(L)'
;STLHYRVVESEERHKVKHAKGLDDGFARAIASWTRGASLATALDVADAEVGTMAPGDFVRHAKQVADLCEQILRLGVGSDIAAVAEEAKAGILRSVVAGSMGIPHLPGSTL
;
A
#
# COMPACT_ATOMS: atom_id res chain seq x y z
N SER A 1 19.43 -0.01 10.72
CA SER A 1 18.12 0.61 11.04
C SER A 1 17.88 0.56 12.55
N THR A 2 18.17 1.66 13.26
CA THR A 2 18.22 1.71 14.73
C THR A 2 16.85 1.63 15.40
N LEU A 3 15.79 2.07 14.70
CA LEU A 3 14.41 2.01 15.19
C LEU A 3 13.86 0.58 15.23
N HIS A 4 14.13 -0.23 14.20
CA HIS A 4 13.69 -1.62 14.16
C HIS A 4 14.27 -2.42 15.34
N TYR A 5 15.56 -2.23 15.62
CA TYR A 5 16.22 -2.89 16.76
C TYR A 5 15.58 -2.51 18.10
N ARG A 6 15.23 -1.25 18.31
CA ARG A 6 14.54 -0.78 19.52
C ARG A 6 13.14 -1.38 19.69
N VAL A 7 12.43 -1.62 18.59
CA VAL A 7 11.13 -2.29 18.63
C VAL A 7 11.31 -3.75 19.03
N VAL A 8 12.26 -4.45 18.41
CA VAL A 8 12.56 -5.86 18.72
C VAL A 8 12.98 -6.02 20.18
N GLU A 9 13.89 -5.18 20.68
CA GLU A 9 14.29 -5.20 22.10
C GLU A 9 13.08 -5.00 23.04
N SER A 10 12.16 -4.11 22.67
CA SER A 10 10.92 -3.89 23.43
C SER A 10 9.98 -5.10 23.35
N GLU A 11 9.86 -5.74 22.19
CA GLU A 11 9.05 -6.96 22.01
C GLU A 11 9.61 -8.12 22.85
N GLU A 12 10.94 -8.33 22.86
CA GLU A 12 11.61 -9.34 23.69
C GLU A 12 11.36 -9.09 25.18
N ARG A 13 11.55 -7.84 25.62
CA ARG A 13 11.34 -7.43 27.02
C ARG A 13 9.92 -7.70 27.50
N HIS A 14 8.92 -7.51 26.63
CA HIS A 14 7.51 -7.69 26.97
C HIS A 14 6.93 -9.04 26.52
N LYS A 15 7.76 -9.94 25.97
CA LYS A 15 7.36 -11.26 25.45
C LYS A 15 6.25 -11.20 24.39
N VAL A 16 6.23 -10.13 23.60
CA VAL A 16 5.31 -9.98 22.46
C VAL A 16 5.91 -10.71 21.26
N LYS A 17 5.07 -11.38 20.46
CA LYS A 17 5.52 -12.03 19.23
C LYS A 17 6.11 -10.97 18.29
N HIS A 18 7.33 -11.22 17.79
CA HIS A 18 7.97 -10.34 16.83
C HIS A 18 7.11 -10.08 15.61
N ALA A 19 7.02 -8.81 15.22
CA ALA A 19 6.55 -8.45 13.90
C ALA A 19 7.48 -9.08 12.84
N LYS A 20 6.90 -9.48 11.71
CA LYS A 20 7.69 -9.92 10.55
C LYS A 20 8.61 -8.76 10.12
N GLY A 21 9.83 -9.07 9.69
CA GLY A 21 10.79 -8.06 9.22
C GLY A 21 10.20 -7.17 8.13
N LEU A 22 10.69 -5.92 8.04
CA LEU A 22 10.30 -4.98 6.99
C LEU A 22 10.69 -5.58 5.63
N ASP A 23 9.69 -5.86 4.80
CA ASP A 23 9.85 -6.31 3.41
C ASP A 23 9.69 -5.08 2.50
N ASP A 24 10.78 -4.68 1.85
CA ASP A 24 10.82 -3.54 0.93
C ASP A 24 10.63 -3.92 -0.54
N GLY A 25 10.48 -5.22 -0.85
CA GLY A 25 10.43 -5.71 -2.23
C GLY A 25 9.24 -5.14 -3.02
N PHE A 26 8.12 -4.84 -2.35
CA PHE A 26 6.96 -4.25 -3.02
C PHE A 26 7.11 -2.75 -3.35
N ALA A 27 8.11 -2.06 -2.77
CA ALA A 27 8.25 -0.61 -2.89
C ALA A 27 8.48 -0.17 -4.35
N ARG A 28 9.27 -0.93 -5.11
CA ARG A 28 9.54 -0.61 -6.53
C ARG A 28 8.30 -0.78 -7.40
N ALA A 29 7.51 -1.83 -7.15
CA ALA A 29 6.29 -2.12 -7.88
C ALA A 29 5.20 -1.06 -7.61
N ILE A 30 4.98 -0.68 -6.35
CA ILE A 30 4.00 0.36 -6.03
C ILE A 30 4.46 1.74 -6.52
N ALA A 31 5.76 2.03 -6.55
CA ALA A 31 6.28 3.28 -7.10
C ALA A 31 6.12 3.37 -8.63
N SER A 32 6.39 2.27 -9.37
CA SER A 32 6.18 2.22 -10.82
C SER A 32 4.69 2.38 -11.15
N TRP A 33 3.83 1.70 -10.40
CA TRP A 33 2.39 1.90 -10.45
C TRP A 33 2.09 3.37 -10.18
N THR A 34 2.36 3.95 -9.02
CA THR A 34 2.01 5.35 -8.69
C THR A 34 2.39 6.36 -9.78
N ARG A 35 3.51 6.16 -10.51
CA ARG A 35 3.96 7.00 -11.63
C ARG A 35 3.21 6.83 -12.98
N GLY A 36 2.22 5.94 -13.07
CA GLY A 36 1.40 5.78 -14.27
C GLY A 36 1.61 4.48 -15.07
N ALA A 37 2.47 3.55 -14.61
CA ALA A 37 2.67 2.29 -15.31
C ALA A 37 1.38 1.45 -15.43
N SER A 38 1.34 0.56 -16.43
CA SER A 38 0.25 -0.41 -16.55
C SER A 38 0.28 -1.45 -15.42
N LEU A 39 -0.83 -2.15 -15.17
CA LEU A 39 -0.87 -3.20 -14.15
C LEU A 39 0.09 -4.35 -14.49
N ALA A 40 0.17 -4.74 -15.76
CA ALA A 40 1.11 -5.77 -16.21
C ALA A 40 2.56 -5.37 -15.89
N THR A 41 2.95 -4.14 -16.23
CA THR A 41 4.29 -3.63 -15.92
C THR A 41 4.55 -3.60 -14.42
N ALA A 42 3.58 -3.23 -13.60
CA ALA A 42 3.75 -3.21 -12.15
C ALA A 42 3.88 -4.62 -11.56
N LEU A 43 3.18 -5.61 -12.12
CA LEU A 43 3.31 -7.02 -11.75
C LEU A 43 4.64 -7.61 -12.18
N ASP A 44 5.15 -7.29 -13.38
CA ASP A 44 6.49 -7.72 -13.81
C ASP A 44 7.57 -7.21 -12.85
N VAL A 45 7.41 -5.97 -12.36
CA VAL A 45 8.30 -5.40 -11.34
C VAL A 45 8.13 -6.12 -10.00
N ALA A 46 6.90 -6.44 -9.58
CA ALA A 46 6.68 -7.19 -8.34
C ALA A 46 7.29 -8.59 -8.40
N ASP A 47 7.10 -9.30 -9.51
CA ASP A 47 7.61 -10.65 -9.74
C ASP A 47 9.14 -10.72 -9.62
N ALA A 48 9.83 -9.69 -10.10
CA ALA A 48 11.28 -9.57 -10.00
C ALA A 48 11.78 -9.36 -8.55
N GLU A 49 10.95 -8.78 -7.68
CA GLU A 49 11.37 -8.30 -6.35
C GLU A 49 10.89 -9.17 -5.20
N VAL A 50 9.64 -9.64 -5.28
CA VAL A 50 8.97 -10.43 -4.23
C VAL A 50 8.56 -11.83 -4.69
N GLY A 51 8.88 -12.19 -5.93
CA GLY A 51 8.43 -13.42 -6.59
C GLY A 51 7.02 -13.29 -7.16
N THR A 52 6.53 -14.34 -7.82
CA THR A 52 5.26 -14.33 -8.56
C THR A 52 4.09 -13.81 -7.72
N MET A 53 3.56 -12.66 -8.13
CA MET A 53 2.49 -11.94 -7.47
C MET A 53 1.18 -12.10 -8.24
N ALA A 54 0.12 -12.53 -7.56
CA ALA A 54 -1.20 -12.50 -8.13
C ALA A 54 -1.71 -11.04 -8.27
N PRO A 55 -2.44 -10.70 -9.36
CA PRO A 55 -3.04 -9.38 -9.51
C PRO A 55 -3.91 -8.92 -8.32
N GLY A 56 -4.62 -9.86 -7.69
CA GLY A 56 -5.44 -9.58 -6.51
C GLY A 56 -4.62 -9.18 -5.28
N ASP A 57 -3.45 -9.81 -5.08
CA ASP A 57 -2.54 -9.47 -4.00
C ASP A 57 -1.87 -8.12 -4.24
N PHE A 58 -1.54 -7.80 -5.49
CA PHE A 58 -1.07 -6.47 -5.86
C PHE A 58 -2.08 -5.39 -5.45
N VAL A 59 -3.36 -5.55 -5.83
CA VAL A 59 -4.42 -4.59 -5.47
C VAL A 59 -4.59 -4.49 -3.96
N ARG A 60 -4.52 -5.61 -3.25
CA ARG A 60 -4.60 -5.64 -1.79
C ARG A 60 -3.46 -4.85 -1.14
N HIS A 61 -2.21 -5.08 -1.55
CA HIS A 61 -1.06 -4.35 -1.03
C HIS A 61 -1.12 -2.86 -1.41
N ALA A 62 -1.54 -2.53 -2.63
CA ALA A 62 -1.74 -1.14 -3.06
C ALA A 62 -2.73 -0.39 -2.15
N LYS A 63 -3.85 -1.02 -1.78
CA LYS A 63 -4.80 -0.45 -0.81
C LYS A 63 -4.18 -0.25 0.56
N GLN A 64 -3.42 -1.22 1.07
CA GLN A 64 -2.72 -1.08 2.36
C GLN A 64 -1.74 0.10 2.36
N VAL A 65 -1.03 0.35 1.25
CA VAL A 65 -0.16 1.52 1.11
C VAL A 65 -0.97 2.82 1.07
N ALA A 66 -2.09 2.86 0.34
CA ALA A 66 -2.97 4.03 0.30
C ALA A 66 -3.58 4.36 1.67
N ASP A 67 -3.99 3.33 2.43
CA ASP A 67 -4.49 3.47 3.80
C ASP A 67 -3.41 4.01 4.74
N LEU A 68 -2.15 3.57 4.58
CA LEU A 68 -1.02 4.10 5.33
C LEU A 68 -0.77 5.59 4.99
N CYS A 69 -0.82 5.98 3.71
CA CYS A 69 -0.74 7.39 3.31
C CYS A 69 -1.85 8.21 3.97
N GLU A 70 -3.07 7.70 4.05
CA GLU A 70 -4.17 8.36 4.76
C GLU A 70 -3.94 8.48 6.26
N GLN A 71 -3.36 7.46 6.90
CA GLN A 71 -2.98 7.55 8.32
C GLN A 71 -1.94 8.66 8.53
N ILE A 72 -0.95 8.77 7.64
CA ILE A 72 0.06 9.85 7.68
C ILE A 72 -0.60 11.23 7.57
N LEU A 73 -1.56 11.41 6.66
CA LEU A 73 -2.33 12.65 6.54
C LEU A 73 -3.02 13.04 7.86
N ARG A 74 -3.62 12.06 8.56
CA ARG A 74 -4.36 12.29 9.80
C ARG A 74 -3.46 12.58 11.01
N LEU A 75 -2.17 12.23 10.96
CA LEU A 75 -1.23 12.49 12.05
C LEU A 75 -0.86 13.97 12.19
N GLY A 76 -1.20 14.83 11.22
CA GLY A 76 -0.88 16.25 11.28
C GLY A 76 0.63 16.53 11.24
N VAL A 77 1.41 15.62 10.67
CA VAL A 77 2.83 15.85 10.34
C VAL A 77 2.94 17.03 9.38
N GLY A 78 4.07 17.75 9.40
CA GLY A 78 4.24 19.02 8.68
C GLY A 78 3.69 19.02 7.23
N SER A 79 3.22 20.19 6.77
CA SER A 79 2.43 20.36 5.54
C SER A 79 2.99 19.63 4.32
N ASP A 80 4.30 19.58 4.19
CA ASP A 80 4.97 18.99 3.01
C ASP A 80 4.86 17.46 2.98
N ILE A 81 4.92 16.79 4.15
CA ILE A 81 4.75 15.34 4.24
C ILE A 81 3.29 14.97 3.97
N ALA A 82 2.36 15.79 4.48
CA ALA A 82 0.95 15.60 4.19
C ALA A 82 0.68 15.73 2.68
N ALA A 83 1.19 16.77 2.01
CA ALA A 83 1.04 16.93 0.57
C ALA A 83 1.57 15.73 -0.22
N VAL A 84 2.78 15.25 0.10
CA VAL A 84 3.36 14.06 -0.57
C VAL A 84 2.53 12.80 -0.33
N ALA A 85 1.98 12.61 0.87
CA ALA A 85 1.13 11.47 1.18
C ALA A 85 -0.21 11.52 0.42
N GLU A 86 -0.78 12.71 0.25
CA GLU A 86 -1.99 12.94 -0.54
C GLU A 86 -1.76 12.63 -2.02
N GLU A 87 -0.67 13.15 -2.60
CA GLU A 87 -0.28 12.87 -3.98
C GLU A 87 -0.05 11.38 -4.23
N ALA A 88 0.68 10.70 -3.33
CA ALA A 88 0.92 9.27 -3.42
C ALA A 88 -0.40 8.47 -3.39
N LYS A 89 -1.29 8.79 -2.45
CA LYS A 89 -2.62 8.16 -2.34
C LYS A 89 -3.41 8.32 -3.64
N ALA A 90 -3.47 9.53 -4.19
CA ALA A 90 -4.16 9.80 -5.44
C ALA A 90 -3.58 9.01 -6.62
N GLY A 91 -2.25 8.93 -6.72
CA GLY A 91 -1.57 8.16 -7.77
C GLY A 91 -1.78 6.65 -7.67
N ILE A 92 -1.90 6.11 -6.45
CA ILE A 92 -2.18 4.69 -6.19
C ILE A 92 -3.61 4.32 -6.56
N LEU A 93 -4.60 5.14 -6.18
CA LEU A 93 -6.04 4.84 -6.31
C LEU A 93 -6.61 5.11 -7.71
N ARG A 94 -5.95 4.67 -8.78
CA ARG A 94 -6.44 4.82 -10.16
C ARG A 94 -6.99 3.53 -10.78
N SER A 95 -7.97 3.69 -11.68
CA SER A 95 -8.55 2.74 -12.67
C SER A 95 -8.93 1.33 -12.20
N VAL A 96 -8.02 0.51 -11.66
CA VAL A 96 -8.28 -0.87 -11.21
C VAL A 96 -8.47 -0.96 -9.69
N VAL A 97 -7.78 -0.08 -8.94
CA VAL A 97 -7.94 -0.02 -7.48
C VAL A 97 -9.27 0.65 -7.09
N ALA A 98 -9.73 1.62 -7.88
CA ALA A 98 -11.00 2.32 -7.68
C ALA A 98 -12.23 1.44 -7.94
N GLY A 99 -12.19 0.55 -8.95
CA GLY A 99 -13.34 -0.28 -9.35
C GLY A 99 -13.74 -1.38 -8.34
N SER A 100 -12.93 -1.61 -7.30
CA SER A 100 -13.21 -2.58 -6.23
C SER A 100 -13.74 -1.95 -4.94
N MET A 101 -13.94 -0.62 -4.91
CA MET A 101 -14.76 0.04 -3.90
C MET A 101 -16.20 0.09 -4.40
N GLY A 102 -17.04 -0.76 -3.78
CA GLY A 102 -18.48 -0.93 -3.96
C GLY A 102 -19.19 -0.11 -5.03
N ILE A 103 -19.73 -0.78 -6.05
CA ILE A 103 -20.87 -0.27 -6.80
C ILE A 103 -22.03 -0.13 -5.81
N PRO A 104 -22.60 1.06 -5.57
CA PRO A 104 -23.84 1.17 -4.82
C PRO A 104 -24.92 0.42 -5.61
N HIS A 105 -25.53 -0.60 -5.02
CA HIS A 105 -26.75 -1.17 -5.54
C HIS A 105 -27.78 -0.04 -5.75
N LEU A 106 -28.15 0.21 -7.01
CA LEU A 106 -29.30 1.05 -7.32
C LEU A 106 -30.53 0.15 -7.21
N PRO A 107 -31.52 0.47 -6.37
CA PRO A 107 -32.76 -0.29 -6.34
C PRO A 107 -33.52 -0.01 -7.65
N GLY A 108 -33.78 -1.06 -8.44
CA GLY A 108 -34.77 -0.98 -9.51
C GLY A 108 -34.37 -1.43 -10.91
N SER A 109 -33.46 -2.40 -11.09
CA SER A 109 -33.34 -3.06 -12.40
C SER A 109 -33.92 -4.47 -12.34
N THR A 110 -35.21 -4.55 -12.61
CA THR A 110 -35.87 -5.77 -13.06
C THR A 110 -35.61 -5.89 -14.56
N LEU A 111 -34.87 -6.92 -14.97
CA LEU A 111 -35.18 -7.77 -16.14
C LEU A 111 -34.57 -9.15 -15.89
#